data_AF-A0A2S5A1N6-F1
#
_entry.id   AF-A0A2S5A1N6-F1
#
_cell.length_a   1.000
_cell.length_b   1.000
_cell.length_c   1.000
_cell.angle_alpha   90.00
_cell.angle_beta   90.00
_cell.angle_gamma   90.00
#
_symmetry.space_group_name_H-M   'P 1'
#
loop_
_entity.id
_entity.type
_entity.pdbx_description
1 polymer ?
#
loop_
_entity_poly.entity_id
_entity_poly.type
_entity_poly.pdbx_seq_one_letter_code
_entity_poly.pdbx_strand_id
1 'polypeptide(L)' 'MGLMKVFSGSEILALALQEKIEEVGVDTVLKNNIQSAKMAGFGTSDQAVELFIQETDFAKANPVIEEFRMSI' A
#
# COMPACT_ATOMS: atom_id res chain seq x y z
N MET A 1 -18.33 -2.67 -4.19
CA MET A 1 -17.36 -2.45 -3.11
C MET A 1 -16.14 -1.81 -3.74
N GLY A 2 -15.70 -0.66 -3.22
CA GLY A 2 -14.59 0.11 -3.77
C GLY A 2 -13.25 -0.31 -3.16
N LEU A 3 -12.18 -0.09 -3.91
CA LEU A 3 -10.83 -0.13 -3.39
C LEU A 3 -10.48 1.25 -2.83
N MET A 4 -10.04 1.30 -1.58
CA MET A 4 -9.57 2.50 -0.90
C MET A 4 -8.06 2.50 -0.80
N LYS A 5 -7.43 3.62 -1.17
CA LYS A 5 -5.99 3.81 -0.97
C LYS A 5 -5.69 4.08 0.50
N VAL A 6 -4.82 3.29 1.09
CA VAL A 6 -4.42 3.41 2.51
C VAL A 6 -2.97 3.88 2.68
N PHE A 7 -2.13 3.65 1.68
CA PHE A 7 -0.73 4.03 1.71
C PHE A 7 -0.21 4.41 0.32
N SER A 8 0.75 5.32 0.29
CA SER A 8 1.46 5.77 -0.91
C SER A 8 2.84 6.21 -0.50
N GLY A 9 3.89 5.52 -0.94
CA GLY A 9 5.24 5.84 -0.51
C GLY A 9 6.29 4.89 -1.08
N SER A 10 7.33 4.61 -0.29
CA SER A 10 8.37 3.67 -0.69
C SER A 10 7.82 2.24 -0.78
N GLU A 11 8.36 1.47 -1.74
CA GLU A 11 7.99 0.06 -1.92
C GLU A 11 8.20 -0.76 -0.65
N ILE A 12 9.30 -0.50 0.07
CA ILE A 12 9.64 -1.21 1.31
C ILE A 12 8.56 -0.98 2.38
N LEU A 13 8.12 0.27 2.56
CA LEU A 13 7.07 0.58 3.54
C LEU A 13 5.71 0.04 3.10
N ALA A 14 5.40 0.06 1.80
CA ALA A 14 4.16 -0.49 1.27
C ALA A 14 4.08 -2.01 1.50
N LEU A 15 5.19 -2.74 1.23
CA LEU A 15 5.29 -4.18 1.48
C LEU A 15 5.21 -4.52 2.98
N ALA A 16 5.88 -3.75 3.83
CA ALA A 16 5.82 -3.94 5.28
C ALA A 16 4.41 -3.72 5.84
N LEU A 17 3.68 -2.72 5.33
CA LEU A 17 2.30 -2.49 5.72
C LEU A 17 1.36 -3.56 5.15
N GLN A 18 1.59 -4.01 3.91
CA GLN A 18 0.85 -5.12 3.30
C GLN A 18 0.89 -6.37 4.17
N GLU A 19 2.09 -6.80 4.57
CA GLU A 19 2.29 -8.01 5.36
C GLU A 19 1.48 -7.95 6.67
N LYS A 20 1.52 -6.82 7.39
CA LYS A 20 0.76 -6.62 8.63
C LYS A 20 -0.76 -6.63 8.42
N ILE A 21 -1.24 -6.10 7.30
CA ILE A 21 -2.69 -6.09 6.98
C ILE A 21 -3.15 -7.51 6.57
N GLU A 22 -2.33 -8.24 5.84
CA GLU A 22 -2.64 -9.62 5.44
C GLU A 22 -2.59 -10.58 6.64
N GLU A 23 -1.74 -10.34 7.65
CA GLU A 23 -1.70 -11.08 8.92
C GLU A 23 -3.04 -11.02 9.68
N VAL A 24 -3.81 -9.93 9.56
CA VAL A 24 -5.14 -9.82 10.17
C VAL A 24 -6.26 -10.35 9.28
N GLY A 25 -5.92 -10.99 8.16
CA GLY A 25 -6.85 -11.61 7.22
C GLY A 25 -7.57 -10.60 6.32
N VAL A 26 -6.92 -9.48 5.98
CA VAL A 26 -7.44 -8.48 5.05
C VAL A 26 -6.63 -8.51 3.76
N ASP A 27 -7.31 -8.71 2.64
CA ASP A 27 -6.67 -8.68 1.32
C ASP A 27 -6.24 -7.26 0.94
N THR A 28 -5.02 -7.14 0.43
CA THR A 28 -4.47 -5.89 -0.06
C THR A 28 -4.17 -5.94 -1.56
N VAL A 29 -4.18 -4.79 -2.21
CA VAL A 29 -3.84 -4.62 -3.62
C VAL A 29 -2.73 -3.59 -3.72
N LEU A 30 -1.53 -4.06 -4.06
CA LEU A 30 -0.37 -3.20 -4.26
C LEU A 30 -0.27 -2.79 -5.73
N LYS A 31 -0.29 -1.48 -6.00
CA LYS A 31 -0.06 -0.91 -7.33
C LYS A 31 1.34 -0.33 -7.38
N ASN A 32 2.20 -1.03 -8.11
CA ASN A 32 3.55 -0.58 -8.33
C ASN A 32 3.62 0.30 -9.60
N ASN A 33 3.59 1.62 -9.41
CA ASN A 33 3.76 2.57 -10.52
C ASN A 33 5.22 2.66 -11.00
N ILE A 34 6.16 1.96 -10.33
CA ILE A 34 7.58 1.84 -10.72
C ILE A 34 7.71 1.10 -12.06
N GLN A 35 6.96 0.01 -12.23
CA GLN A 35 7.12 -0.88 -13.38
C GLN A 35 6.60 -0.27 -14.69
N SER A 36 5.59 0.60 -14.63
CA SER A 36 5.07 1.27 -15.83
C SER A 36 6.04 2.30 -16.41
N ALA A 37 6.77 3.07 -15.59
CA ALA A 37 7.71 4.06 -16.13
C ALA A 37 9.10 3.48 -16.46
N LYS A 38 9.55 2.39 -15.80
CA LYS A 38 10.77 1.67 -16.23
C LYS A 38 10.65 1.12 -17.65
N MET A 39 9.47 0.67 -18.06
CA MET A 39 9.22 0.20 -19.42
C MET A 39 9.25 1.33 -20.47
N ALA A 40 9.06 2.60 -20.04
CA ALA A 40 9.00 3.77 -20.90
C ALA A 40 10.31 4.59 -20.94
N GLY A 41 11.37 4.17 -20.24
CA GLY A 41 12.67 4.84 -20.28
C GLY A 41 12.77 6.17 -19.52
N PHE A 42 11.70 6.58 -18.82
CA PHE A 42 11.70 7.77 -17.96
C PHE A 42 11.83 7.33 -16.50
N GLY A 43 13.06 7.26 -16.00
CA GLY A 43 13.34 7.15 -14.57
C GLY A 43 13.06 8.48 -13.90
N THR A 44 11.83 8.70 -13.44
CA THR A 44 11.48 9.86 -12.62
C THR A 44 11.53 9.46 -11.15
N SER A 45 12.24 10.22 -10.32
CA SER A 45 12.49 9.98 -8.89
C SER A 45 11.27 10.01 -7.96
N ASP A 46 10.05 9.92 -8.50
CA ASP A 46 8.78 10.12 -7.78
C ASP A 46 7.85 8.90 -7.88
N GLN A 47 8.40 7.72 -8.18
CA GLN A 47 7.61 6.50 -8.31
C GLN A 47 7.27 5.93 -6.93
N ALA A 48 6.17 6.40 -6.36
CA ALA A 48 5.57 5.83 -5.16
C ALA A 48 4.80 4.54 -5.48
N VAL A 49 4.91 3.57 -4.58
CA VAL A 49 4.06 2.38 -4.53
C VAL A 49 2.80 2.74 -3.74
N GLU A 50 1.65 2.36 -4.28
CA GLU A 50 0.36 2.57 -3.63
C GLU A 50 -0.21 1.25 -3.10
N LEU A 51 -0.74 1.27 -1.88
CA LEU A 51 -1.43 0.13 -1.28
C LEU A 51 -2.92 0.45 -1.15
N PHE A 52 -3.74 -0.49 -1.59
CA PHE A 52 -5.20 -0.42 -1.52
C PHE A 52 -5.77 -1.59 -0.72
N ILE A 53 -6.90 -1.36 -0.08
CA ILE A 53 -7.71 -2.40 0.58
C ILE A 53 -9.17 -2.25 0.17
N GLN A 54 -9.99 -3.27 0.44
CA GLN A 54 -11.44 -3.13 0.32
C GLN A 54 -11.97 -2.15 1.37
N GLU A 55 -12.86 -1.26 0.97
CA GLU A 55 -13.54 -0.33 1.91
C GLU A 55 -14.27 -1.07 3.05
N THR A 56 -14.76 -2.28 2.77
CA THR A 56 -15.42 -3.15 3.77
C THR A 56 -14.49 -3.61 4.89
N ASP A 57 -13.20 -3.74 4.59
CA ASP A 57 -12.19 -4.23 5.51
C ASP A 57 -11.40 -3.10 6.19
N PHE A 58 -11.72 -1.84 5.87
CA PHE A 58 -11.12 -0.67 6.52
C PHE A 58 -11.27 -0.73 8.04
N ALA A 59 -12.41 -1.17 8.57
CA ALA A 59 -12.61 -1.28 10.02
C ALA A 59 -11.61 -2.23 10.70
N LYS A 60 -11.14 -3.28 10.00
CA LYS A 60 -10.15 -4.23 10.51
C LYS A 60 -8.71 -3.76 10.27
N ALA A 61 -8.45 -3.15 9.11
CA ALA A 61 -7.12 -2.68 8.75
C ALA A 61 -6.73 -1.37 9.45
N ASN A 62 -7.70 -0.52 9.81
CA ASN A 62 -7.46 0.79 10.44
C ASN A 62 -6.52 0.74 11.66
N PRO A 63 -6.71 -0.14 12.67
CA PRO A 63 -5.78 -0.21 13.80
C PRO A 63 -4.34 -0.54 13.36
N VAL A 64 -4.17 -1.44 12.39
CA VAL A 64 -2.85 -1.83 11.86
C VAL A 64 -2.19 -0.66 11.13
N ILE A 65 -2.96 0.08 10.33
CA ILE A 65 -2.48 1.25 9.59
C ILE A 65 -2.03 2.36 10.53
N GLU A 66 -2.82 2.65 11.57
CA GLU A 66 -2.51 3.67 12.55
C GLU A 66 -1.28 3.28 13.41
N GLU A 67 -1.19 2.02 13.83
CA GLU A 67 -0.02 1.51 14.56
C GLU A 67 1.25 1.62 13.71
N PHE A 68 1.17 1.23 12.44
CA PHE A 68 2.29 1.36 11.50
C PHE A 68 2.74 2.81 11.32
N ARG A 69 1.80 3.76 11.24
CA ARG A 69 2.09 5.19 11.15
C ARG A 69 2.73 5.78 12.40
N MET A 70 2.40 5.28 13.58
CA MET A 70 3.03 5.72 14.83
C MET A 70 4.44 5.15 15.03
N SER A 71 4.79 4.08 14.32
CA SER A 71 6.08 3.39 14.44
C SER A 71 7.19 3.96 13.55
N ILE A 72 6.87 4.86 12.62
CA ILE A 72 7.80 5.47 11.64
C ILE A 72 8.06 6.94 11.96
#